data_AF-A0A2E4PHA6-F1
#
_entry.id   AF-A0A2E4PHA6-F1
#
_cell.length_a   1.000
_cell.length_b   1.000
_cell.length_c   1.000
_cell.angle_alpha   90.00
_cell.angle_beta   90.00
_cell.angle_gamma   90.00
#
_symmetry.space_group_name_H-M   'P 1'
#
loop_
_entity.id
_entity.type
_entity.pdbx_description
1 polymer ?
#
loop_
_entity_poly.entity_id
_entity_poly.type
_entity_poly.pdbx_seq_one_letter_code
_entity_poly.pdbx_strand_id
1 'polypeptide(L)'
;MQVAYNAKFNSGCISRQVGAVITDENYSVKSIGWNDVAQNQIPCNLRNVKDLISSNPSEVFSDYEKGDEKDYEITKGKFESFNELMKKDYAEIDKKKKELEGRTCSFCFKTSINAYEGEKNQVHTRSLHAEENAMMQLVKYGTEGVKGGNLFTTASPCELCSKKAFQLGIKNIYYIDPYPGIAGKHILKSGVNKDFNPKVLMYQGSVGRAFHKLYEPFMAYKDELKILTGITPTKKEK
;
A
#
# COMPACT_ATOMS: atom_id res chain seq x y z
N MET A 1 9.38 17.41 -4.15
CA MET A 1 8.13 17.06 -3.42
C MET A 1 6.89 17.06 -4.31
N GLN A 2 6.58 18.13 -5.06
CA GLN A 2 5.38 18.18 -5.92
C GLN A 2 5.23 16.98 -6.87
N VAL A 3 6.35 16.50 -7.46
CA VAL A 3 6.36 15.30 -8.31
C VAL A 3 5.92 14.05 -7.53
N ALA A 4 6.43 13.84 -6.32
CA ALA A 4 6.00 12.74 -5.45
C ALA A 4 4.51 12.87 -5.08
N TYR A 5 4.06 14.09 -4.79
CA TYR A 5 2.65 14.34 -4.49
C TYR A 5 1.74 14.03 -5.67
N ASN A 6 2.13 14.36 -6.89
CA ASN A 6 1.37 14.00 -8.09
C ASN A 6 1.42 12.49 -8.37
N ALA A 7 2.58 11.86 -8.16
CA ALA A 7 2.76 10.43 -8.42
C ALA A 7 1.81 9.55 -7.60
N LYS A 8 1.41 9.99 -6.39
CA LYS A 8 0.49 9.24 -5.52
C LYS A 8 -0.85 8.94 -6.20
N PHE A 9 -1.31 9.79 -7.13
CA PHE A 9 -2.60 9.62 -7.82
C PHE A 9 -2.59 8.47 -8.83
N ASN A 10 -1.41 7.94 -9.18
CA ASN A 10 -1.29 6.71 -9.97
C ASN A 10 -1.46 5.45 -9.11
N SER A 11 -1.59 5.57 -7.78
CA SER A 11 -1.70 4.43 -6.88
C SER A 11 -2.99 3.66 -7.08
N GLY A 12 -2.83 2.37 -7.39
CA GLY A 12 -3.89 1.37 -7.38
C GLY A 12 -4.33 0.88 -6.00
N CYS A 13 -3.71 1.38 -4.93
CA CYS A 13 -3.99 0.91 -3.58
C CYS A 13 -5.25 1.57 -3.01
N ILE A 14 -6.22 0.75 -2.60
CA ILE A 14 -7.49 1.21 -2.05
C ILE A 14 -7.43 1.63 -0.57
N SER A 15 -6.26 1.49 0.07
CA SER A 15 -6.09 1.82 1.49
C SER A 15 -5.41 3.15 1.75
N ARG A 16 -4.36 3.49 0.99
CA ARG A 16 -3.60 4.73 1.10
C ARG A 16 -2.96 5.00 -0.25
N GLN A 17 -2.81 6.26 -0.60
CA GLN A 17 -2.11 6.69 -1.81
C GLN A 17 -0.84 7.44 -1.38
N VAL A 18 0.31 6.88 -1.77
CA VAL A 18 1.63 7.39 -1.42
C VAL A 18 2.44 7.51 -2.70
N GLY A 19 3.17 8.61 -2.84
CA GLY A 19 4.12 8.81 -3.92
C GLY A 19 5.50 9.12 -3.37
N ALA A 20 6.52 8.73 -4.12
CA ALA A 20 7.91 8.93 -3.77
C ALA A 20 8.75 9.30 -4.99
N VAL A 21 9.83 10.04 -4.77
CA VAL A 21 10.81 10.45 -5.79
C VAL A 21 12.19 10.33 -5.18
N ILE A 22 13.11 9.74 -5.93
CA ILE A 22 14.52 9.70 -5.56
C ILE A 22 15.29 10.61 -6.51
N THR A 23 16.18 11.41 -5.94
CA THR A 23 17.11 12.26 -6.68
C THR A 23 18.54 11.89 -6.32
N ASP A 24 19.48 12.31 -7.17
CA ASP A 24 20.88 12.39 -6.77
C ASP A 24 21.13 13.56 -5.78
N GLU A 25 22.39 13.76 -5.42
CA GLU A 25 22.83 14.83 -4.51
C GLU A 25 22.57 16.25 -5.05
N ASN A 26 22.48 16.39 -6.37
CA ASN A 26 22.21 17.63 -7.07
C ASN A 26 20.71 17.88 -7.30
N TYR A 27 19.84 17.07 -6.67
CA TYR A 27 18.38 17.13 -6.79
C TYR A 27 17.84 16.80 -8.21
N SER A 28 18.65 16.18 -9.07
CA SER A 28 18.16 15.67 -10.35
C SER A 28 17.34 14.42 -10.13
N VAL A 29 16.12 14.37 -10.67
CA VAL A 29 15.21 13.23 -10.52
C VAL A 29 15.81 12.00 -11.21
N LYS A 30 15.96 10.91 -10.45
CA LYS A 30 16.45 9.61 -10.96
C LYS A 30 15.33 8.57 -11.04
N SER A 31 14.35 8.61 -10.14
CA SER A 31 13.18 7.72 -10.20
C SER A 31 11.95 8.29 -9.52
N ILE A 32 10.78 7.77 -9.90
CA ILE A 32 9.46 8.18 -9.39
C ILE A 32 8.66 6.92 -9.07
N GLY A 33 8.24 6.75 -7.82
CA GLY A 33 7.45 5.60 -7.39
C GLY A 33 6.11 6.00 -6.79
N TRP A 34 5.16 5.07 -6.84
CA TRP A 34 3.91 5.12 -6.08
C TRP A 34 3.60 3.71 -5.59
N ASN A 35 2.80 3.62 -4.53
CA ASN A 35 2.44 2.33 -3.98
C ASN A 35 1.42 1.63 -4.88
N ASP A 36 1.80 0.47 -5.38
CA ASP A 36 0.96 -0.36 -6.26
C ASP A 36 1.39 -1.82 -6.17
N VAL A 37 0.60 -2.72 -6.74
CA VAL A 37 0.97 -4.15 -6.86
C VAL A 37 2.22 -4.34 -7.73
N ALA A 38 2.83 -5.52 -7.64
CA ALA A 38 3.97 -5.87 -8.48
C ALA A 38 3.62 -5.82 -9.97
N GLN A 39 4.65 -5.66 -10.81
CA GLN A 39 4.46 -5.66 -12.27
C GLN A 39 3.73 -6.94 -12.72
N ASN A 40 2.88 -6.80 -13.74
CA ASN A 40 2.07 -7.88 -14.29
C ASN A 40 0.96 -8.38 -13.35
N GLN A 41 0.55 -7.58 -12.37
CA GLN A 41 -0.60 -7.86 -11.51
C GLN A 41 -1.64 -6.74 -11.63
N ILE A 42 -2.91 -7.07 -11.41
CA ILE A 42 -4.00 -6.08 -11.44
C ILE A 42 -4.04 -5.27 -10.14
N PRO A 43 -4.03 -3.93 -10.22
CA PRO A 43 -4.22 -3.00 -9.11
C PRO A 43 -5.43 -3.31 -8.23
N CYS A 44 -5.33 -3.07 -6.92
CA CYS A 44 -6.38 -3.41 -5.95
C CYS A 44 -7.73 -2.73 -6.27
N ASN A 45 -7.72 -1.49 -6.79
CA ASN A 45 -8.93 -0.73 -7.14
C ASN A 45 -9.66 -1.25 -8.38
N LEU A 46 -9.00 -2.05 -9.22
CA LEU A 46 -9.60 -2.66 -10.42
C LEU A 46 -10.12 -4.07 -10.17
N ARG A 47 -9.89 -4.63 -8.97
CA ARG A 47 -10.36 -5.97 -8.61
C ARG A 47 -11.76 -5.90 -8.04
N ASN A 48 -12.65 -6.73 -8.54
CA ASN A 48 -14.00 -6.89 -8.00
C ASN A 48 -14.10 -8.18 -7.20
N VAL A 49 -14.62 -8.11 -5.97
CA VAL A 49 -14.88 -9.30 -5.16
C VAL A 49 -15.80 -10.29 -5.85
N LYS A 50 -16.72 -9.83 -6.70
CA LYS A 50 -17.64 -10.71 -7.45
C LYS A 50 -16.89 -11.68 -8.37
N ASP A 51 -15.78 -11.22 -8.96
CA ASP A 51 -14.96 -12.03 -9.84
C ASP A 51 -14.19 -13.10 -9.05
N LEU A 52 -13.94 -12.88 -7.76
CA LEU A 52 -13.30 -13.84 -6.85
C LEU A 52 -14.28 -14.90 -6.35
N ILE A 53 -15.48 -14.49 -5.94
CA ILE A 53 -16.46 -15.39 -5.31
C ILE A 53 -17.34 -16.14 -6.31
N SER A 54 -17.14 -15.89 -7.61
CA SER A 54 -17.86 -16.57 -8.70
C SER A 54 -17.54 -18.07 -8.75
N SER A 55 -18.33 -18.82 -9.52
CA SER A 55 -18.11 -20.25 -9.73
C SER A 55 -16.80 -20.56 -10.48
N ASN A 56 -16.28 -19.60 -11.24
CA ASN A 56 -15.00 -19.71 -11.94
C ASN A 56 -14.18 -18.42 -11.69
N PRO A 57 -13.45 -18.36 -10.57
CA PRO A 57 -12.71 -17.16 -10.20
C PRO A 57 -11.72 -16.72 -11.27
N SER A 58 -11.67 -15.41 -11.53
CA SER A 58 -10.77 -14.85 -12.54
C SER A 58 -9.28 -15.14 -12.23
N GLU A 59 -8.46 -15.27 -13.28
CA GLU A 59 -7.02 -15.50 -13.19
C GLU A 59 -6.26 -14.35 -12.51
N VAL A 60 -6.89 -13.18 -12.35
CA VAL A 60 -6.33 -12.03 -11.64
C VAL A 60 -6.22 -12.24 -10.11
N PHE A 61 -6.79 -13.33 -9.60
CA PHE A 61 -6.70 -13.75 -8.19
C PHE A 61 -5.68 -14.87 -8.03
N SER A 62 -4.91 -14.83 -6.95
CA SER A 62 -3.95 -15.89 -6.65
C SER A 62 -4.66 -17.17 -6.22
N ASP A 63 -3.98 -18.30 -6.35
CA ASP A 63 -4.52 -19.61 -5.94
C ASP A 63 -4.84 -19.63 -4.43
N TYR A 64 -4.05 -18.91 -3.62
CA TYR A 64 -4.38 -18.64 -2.22
C TYR A 64 -5.75 -17.96 -2.04
N GLU A 65 -6.06 -16.92 -2.82
CA GLU A 65 -7.35 -16.22 -2.72
C GLU A 65 -8.51 -17.10 -3.22
N LYS A 66 -8.24 -18.01 -4.16
CA LYS A 66 -9.22 -18.99 -4.67
C LYS A 66 -9.49 -20.12 -3.69
N GLY A 67 -8.61 -20.32 -2.70
CA GLY A 67 -8.80 -21.26 -1.59
C GLY A 67 -7.92 -22.50 -1.64
N ASP A 68 -6.87 -22.52 -2.46
CA ASP A 68 -6.11 -23.75 -2.74
C ASP A 68 -5.04 -24.12 -1.69
N GLU A 69 -4.77 -23.26 -0.71
CA GLU A 69 -3.53 -23.39 0.10
C GLU A 69 -3.72 -23.44 1.63
N LYS A 70 -4.60 -22.60 2.19
CA LYS A 70 -4.72 -22.44 3.65
C LYS A 70 -6.17 -22.26 4.07
N ASP A 71 -6.57 -23.06 5.06
CA ASP A 71 -7.83 -22.88 5.77
C ASP A 71 -7.63 -22.14 7.09
N TYR A 72 -8.62 -21.33 7.44
CA TYR A 72 -8.66 -20.60 8.71
C TYR A 72 -9.64 -21.29 9.65
N GLU A 73 -9.19 -21.56 10.87
CA GLU A 73 -10.08 -22.03 11.91
C GLU A 73 -10.97 -20.89 12.40
N ILE A 74 -12.26 -20.98 12.13
CA ILE A 74 -13.26 -19.96 12.48
C ILE A 74 -13.88 -20.25 13.85
N THR A 75 -14.22 -21.51 14.08
CA THR A 75 -14.70 -22.05 15.36
C THR A 75 -13.99 -23.37 15.60
N LYS A 76 -13.85 -23.79 16.87
CA LYS A 76 -13.11 -25.00 17.26
C LYS A 76 -13.40 -26.19 16.34
N GLY A 77 -12.42 -26.60 15.53
CA GLY A 77 -12.53 -27.75 14.61
C GLY A 77 -13.23 -27.47 13.26
N LYS A 78 -13.58 -26.22 12.94
CA LYS A 78 -14.16 -25.81 11.65
C LYS A 78 -13.19 -24.91 10.89
N PHE A 79 -12.75 -25.40 9.75
CA PHE A 79 -11.79 -24.77 8.87
C PHE A 79 -12.48 -24.35 7.59
N GLU A 80 -12.21 -23.13 7.14
CA GLU A 80 -12.76 -22.58 5.91
C GLU A 80 -11.65 -21.85 5.14
N SER A 81 -11.65 -22.03 3.83
CA SER A 81 -10.67 -21.40 2.94
C SER A 81 -10.92 -19.89 2.84
N PHE A 82 -9.93 -19.14 2.32
CA PHE A 82 -10.09 -17.70 2.08
C PHE A 82 -11.32 -17.38 1.22
N ASN A 83 -11.55 -18.15 0.16
CA ASN A 83 -12.65 -17.92 -0.77
C ASN A 83 -14.02 -18.15 -0.12
N GLU A 84 -14.15 -19.17 0.73
CA GLU A 84 -15.39 -19.46 1.46
C GLU A 84 -15.74 -18.35 2.45
N LEU A 85 -14.75 -17.80 3.14
CA LEU A 85 -14.94 -16.65 4.04
C LEU A 85 -15.35 -15.40 3.27
N MET A 86 -14.69 -15.13 2.15
CA MET A 86 -15.06 -14.02 1.27
C MET A 86 -16.48 -14.19 0.72
N LYS A 87 -16.90 -15.41 0.34
CA LYS A 87 -18.28 -15.70 -0.09
C LYS A 87 -19.30 -15.38 1.00
N LYS A 88 -18.98 -15.65 2.27
CA LYS A 88 -19.86 -15.34 3.40
C LYS A 88 -19.90 -13.85 3.71
N ASP A 89 -18.75 -13.21 3.80
CA ASP A 89 -18.64 -11.78 4.09
C ASP A 89 -19.37 -10.94 3.04
N TYR A 90 -19.30 -11.36 1.77
CA TYR A 90 -19.89 -10.66 0.64
C TYR A 90 -21.17 -11.31 0.11
N ALA A 91 -21.84 -12.19 0.87
CA ALA A 91 -23.06 -12.88 0.42
C ALA A 91 -24.17 -11.91 -0.03
N GLU A 92 -24.23 -10.74 0.62
CA GLU A 92 -25.26 -9.72 0.40
C GLU A 92 -24.86 -8.66 -0.63
N ILE A 93 -23.72 -8.83 -1.32
CA ILE A 93 -23.16 -7.81 -2.23
C ILE A 93 -24.09 -7.46 -3.39
N ASP A 94 -24.89 -8.41 -3.86
CA ASP A 94 -25.84 -8.16 -4.95
C ASP A 94 -27.04 -7.31 -4.51
N LYS A 95 -27.39 -7.34 -3.22
CA LYS A 95 -28.42 -6.45 -2.66
C LYS A 95 -27.90 -5.02 -2.51
N LYS A 96 -26.57 -4.83 -2.52
CA LYS A 96 -25.87 -3.54 -2.40
C LYS A 96 -25.55 -2.85 -3.72
N LYS A 97 -26.09 -3.33 -4.85
CA LYS A 97 -25.83 -2.76 -6.18
C LYS A 97 -26.24 -1.29 -6.29
N LYS A 98 -27.35 -0.90 -5.64
CA LYS A 98 -27.85 0.48 -5.68
C LYS A 98 -26.91 1.42 -4.93
N GLU A 99 -26.43 1.01 -3.76
CA GLU A 99 -25.52 1.78 -2.92
C GLU A 99 -24.12 1.93 -3.52
N LEU A 100 -23.68 0.97 -4.35
CA LEU A 100 -22.39 1.07 -5.05
C LEU A 100 -22.43 2.06 -6.22
N GLU A 101 -23.60 2.36 -6.79
CA GLU A 101 -23.79 3.26 -7.94
C GLU A 101 -22.77 3.00 -9.08
N GLY A 102 -22.53 1.73 -9.40
CA GLY A 102 -21.61 1.33 -10.47
C GLY A 102 -20.12 1.22 -10.08
N ARG A 103 -19.77 1.48 -8.81
CA ARG A 103 -18.40 1.29 -8.30
C ARG A 103 -18.01 -0.19 -8.24
N THR A 104 -16.72 -0.44 -8.48
CA THR A 104 -16.11 -1.76 -8.28
C THR A 104 -16.04 -2.07 -6.79
N CYS A 105 -16.60 -3.19 -6.35
CA CYS A 105 -16.48 -3.64 -4.96
C CYS A 105 -15.12 -4.32 -4.75
N SER A 106 -14.09 -3.52 -4.51
CA SER A 106 -12.75 -3.98 -4.21
C SER A 106 -12.57 -4.33 -2.74
N PHE A 107 -11.66 -5.26 -2.44
CA PHE A 107 -11.30 -5.64 -1.07
C PHE A 107 -9.79 -5.53 -0.85
N CYS A 108 -9.39 -5.31 0.41
CA CYS A 108 -7.99 -5.26 0.80
C CYS A 108 -7.60 -6.61 1.41
N PHE A 109 -6.79 -7.39 0.67
CA PHE A 109 -6.33 -8.71 1.10
C PHE A 109 -5.77 -8.72 2.53
N LYS A 110 -4.88 -7.76 2.87
CA LYS A 110 -4.34 -7.59 4.23
C LYS A 110 -5.44 -7.42 5.29
N THR A 111 -6.49 -6.66 4.98
CA THR A 111 -7.59 -6.41 5.93
C THR A 111 -8.40 -7.69 6.15
N SER A 112 -8.67 -8.46 5.10
CA SER A 112 -9.36 -9.75 5.22
C SER A 112 -8.54 -10.76 6.02
N ILE A 113 -7.27 -10.98 5.67
CA ILE A 113 -6.40 -11.92 6.41
C ILE A 113 -6.29 -11.57 7.89
N ASN A 114 -6.00 -10.30 8.22
CA ASN A 114 -5.88 -9.89 9.62
C ASN A 114 -7.18 -10.09 10.41
N ALA A 115 -8.34 -10.06 9.75
CA ALA A 115 -9.61 -10.36 10.38
C ALA A 115 -9.77 -11.87 10.62
N TYR A 116 -9.44 -12.70 9.63
CA TYR A 116 -9.57 -14.16 9.69
C TYR A 116 -8.55 -14.82 10.63
N GLU A 117 -7.34 -14.28 10.72
CA GLU A 117 -6.31 -14.77 11.65
C GLU A 117 -6.48 -14.20 13.06
N GLY A 118 -7.18 -13.07 13.22
CA GLY A 118 -7.32 -12.38 14.51
C GLY A 118 -6.02 -11.70 14.99
N GLU A 119 -5.03 -11.58 14.10
CA GLU A 119 -3.73 -10.99 14.34
C GLU A 119 -3.48 -9.77 13.44
N LYS A 120 -2.73 -8.79 13.94
CA LYS A 120 -2.37 -7.60 13.16
C LYS A 120 -1.02 -7.82 12.51
N ASN A 121 -1.02 -8.27 11.27
CA ASN A 121 0.20 -8.34 10.46
C ASN A 121 0.25 -7.22 9.40
N GLN A 122 1.41 -6.59 9.26
CA GLN A 122 1.63 -5.53 8.27
C GLN A 122 2.24 -6.03 6.96
N VAL A 123 2.76 -7.26 6.90
CA VAL A 123 3.50 -7.76 5.73
C VAL A 123 2.62 -8.30 4.60
N HIS A 124 1.36 -8.65 4.87
CA HIS A 124 0.45 -9.27 3.88
C HIS A 124 -0.19 -8.25 2.92
N THR A 125 0.44 -7.12 2.65
CA THR A 125 -0.02 -6.18 1.63
C THR A 125 0.36 -6.68 0.24
N ARG A 126 -0.56 -6.60 -0.73
CA ARG A 126 -0.24 -6.87 -2.15
C ARG A 126 0.56 -5.75 -2.79
N SER A 127 0.35 -4.51 -2.33
CA SER A 127 1.03 -3.34 -2.89
C SER A 127 2.41 -3.18 -2.27
N LEU A 128 3.41 -2.98 -3.13
CA LEU A 128 4.70 -2.41 -2.79
C LEU A 128 4.49 -0.98 -2.25
N HIS A 129 5.44 -0.53 -1.43
CA HIS A 129 5.46 0.86 -0.98
C HIS A 129 5.97 1.79 -2.08
N ALA A 130 5.62 3.07 -2.00
CA ALA A 130 6.01 4.05 -3.01
C ALA A 130 7.54 4.22 -3.07
N GLU A 131 8.18 4.27 -1.91
CA GLU A 131 9.63 4.36 -1.77
C GLU A 131 10.31 3.13 -2.35
N GLU A 132 9.78 1.95 -2.04
CA GLU A 132 10.30 0.69 -2.59
C GLU A 132 10.19 0.64 -4.11
N ASN A 133 9.04 1.05 -4.67
CA ASN A 133 8.86 1.08 -6.11
C ASN A 133 9.82 2.08 -6.78
N ALA A 134 10.02 3.26 -6.17
CA ALA A 134 11.01 4.24 -6.64
C ALA A 134 12.43 3.66 -6.62
N MET A 135 12.80 2.89 -5.59
CA MET A 135 14.11 2.22 -5.51
C MET A 135 14.26 1.11 -6.54
N MET A 136 13.22 0.30 -6.75
CA MET A 136 13.22 -0.78 -7.74
C MET A 136 13.36 -0.25 -9.17
N GLN A 137 12.79 0.92 -9.48
CA GLN A 137 12.96 1.56 -10.78
C GLN A 137 14.41 1.93 -11.09
N LEU A 138 15.19 2.33 -10.08
CA LEU A 138 16.61 2.64 -10.26
C LEU A 138 17.35 1.43 -10.85
N VAL A 139 17.10 0.25 -10.28
CA VAL A 139 17.70 -1.01 -10.73
C VAL A 139 17.11 -1.46 -12.06
N LYS A 140 15.78 -1.43 -12.18
CA LYS A 140 15.06 -1.92 -13.37
C LYS A 140 15.47 -1.18 -14.65
N TYR A 141 15.72 0.13 -14.57
CA TYR A 141 16.05 0.96 -15.72
C TYR A 141 17.56 1.31 -15.82
N GLY A 142 18.39 0.75 -14.94
CA GLY A 142 19.84 0.94 -15.00
C GLY A 142 20.30 2.38 -14.75
N THR A 143 19.69 3.06 -13.78
CA THR A 143 20.08 4.44 -13.46
C THR A 143 21.41 4.49 -12.71
N GLU A 144 22.10 5.62 -12.78
CA GLU A 144 23.27 5.92 -11.94
C GLU A 144 22.96 5.78 -10.44
N GLY A 145 23.99 5.52 -9.63
CA GLY A 145 23.86 5.37 -8.19
C GLY A 145 23.30 6.64 -7.51
N VAL A 146 22.54 6.44 -6.43
CA VAL A 146 21.86 7.52 -5.67
C VAL A 146 22.52 7.82 -4.32
N LYS A 147 23.78 7.39 -4.14
CA LYS A 147 24.54 7.62 -2.90
C LYS A 147 24.71 9.13 -2.69
N GLY A 148 24.43 9.60 -1.47
CA GLY A 148 24.40 11.03 -1.15
C GLY A 148 23.13 11.75 -1.58
N GLY A 149 22.23 11.07 -2.29
CA GLY A 149 21.00 11.62 -2.85
C GLY A 149 19.88 11.83 -1.84
N ASN A 150 18.69 12.12 -2.37
CA ASN A 150 17.53 12.55 -1.59
C ASN A 150 16.30 11.70 -1.91
N LEU A 151 15.53 11.36 -0.87
CA LEU A 151 14.21 10.74 -0.98
C LEU A 151 13.14 11.77 -0.62
N PHE A 152 12.20 12.01 -1.52
CA PHE A 152 10.97 12.75 -1.24
C PHE A 152 9.81 11.77 -1.22
N THR A 153 9.03 11.72 -0.15
CA THR A 153 7.87 10.83 -0.03
C THR A 153 6.68 11.58 0.56
N THR A 154 5.45 11.24 0.17
CA THR A 154 4.26 11.91 0.74
C THR A 154 3.97 11.46 2.17
N ALA A 155 4.46 10.28 2.59
CA ALA A 155 4.36 9.80 3.96
C ALA A 155 5.75 9.35 4.44
N SER A 156 6.12 9.59 5.70
CA SER A 156 7.45 9.18 6.17
C SER A 156 7.65 7.66 6.04
N PRO A 157 8.86 7.19 5.69
CA PRO A 157 9.07 5.78 5.36
C PRO A 157 8.87 4.85 6.55
N CYS A 158 8.31 3.66 6.30
CA CYS A 158 8.26 2.58 7.29
C CYS A 158 9.65 2.01 7.60
N GLU A 159 9.73 1.05 8.53
CA GLU A 159 10.97 0.39 8.92
C GLU A 159 11.69 -0.26 7.72
N LEU A 160 10.97 -0.99 6.87
CA LEU A 160 11.58 -1.66 5.71
C LEU A 160 12.08 -0.67 4.66
N CYS A 161 11.29 0.36 4.33
CA CYS A 161 11.70 1.40 3.40
C CYS A 161 12.86 2.24 3.94
N SER A 162 12.89 2.48 5.26
CA SER A 162 13.98 3.18 5.93
C SER A 162 15.30 2.39 5.87
N LYS A 163 15.24 1.06 6.07
CA LYS A 163 16.43 0.20 5.90
C LYS A 163 16.98 0.30 4.49
N LYS A 164 16.11 0.24 3.47
CA LYS A 164 16.50 0.33 2.06
C LYS A 164 17.07 1.71 1.71
N ALA A 165 16.43 2.79 2.18
CA ALA A 165 16.94 4.15 1.98
C ALA A 165 18.33 4.34 2.59
N PHE A 166 18.55 3.82 3.82
CA PHE A 166 19.86 3.87 4.46
C PHE A 166 20.89 3.03 3.68
N GLN A 167 20.54 1.81 3.27
CA GLN A 167 21.40 0.94 2.46
C GLN A 167 21.84 1.58 1.13
N LEU A 168 20.95 2.33 0.48
CA LEU A 168 21.24 3.06 -0.76
C LEU A 168 22.11 4.30 -0.54
N GLY A 169 22.38 4.68 0.71
CA GLY A 169 23.15 5.87 1.05
C GLY A 169 22.40 7.18 0.82
N ILE A 170 21.07 7.17 0.93
CA ILE A 170 20.26 8.39 0.88
C ILE A 170 20.62 9.30 2.06
N LYS A 171 20.93 10.56 1.78
CA LYS A 171 21.38 11.53 2.78
C LYS A 171 20.24 12.32 3.40
N ASN A 172 19.21 12.67 2.63
CA ASN A 172 18.07 13.43 3.11
C ASN A 172 16.76 12.73 2.75
N ILE A 173 15.83 12.69 3.70
CA ILE A 173 14.48 12.15 3.53
C ILE A 173 13.49 13.25 3.85
N TYR A 174 12.80 13.74 2.84
CA TYR A 174 11.75 14.75 2.94
C TYR A 174 10.38 14.07 2.94
N TYR A 175 9.52 14.39 3.90
CA TYR A 175 8.17 13.82 3.99
C TYR A 175 7.09 14.85 4.32
N ILE A 176 5.84 14.59 3.94
CA ILE A 176 4.69 15.44 4.30
C ILE A 176 4.02 14.89 5.56
N ASP A 177 3.46 13.69 5.46
CA ASP A 177 2.68 13.10 6.56
C ASP A 177 3.54 12.18 7.42
N PRO A 178 3.55 12.33 8.76
CA PRO A 178 4.25 11.40 9.63
C PRO A 178 3.57 10.02 9.61
N TYR A 179 4.38 8.97 9.51
CA TYR A 179 3.95 7.58 9.62
C TYR A 179 4.34 7.04 11.00
N PRO A 180 3.43 6.33 11.69
CA PRO A 180 3.71 5.78 13.01
C PRO A 180 4.77 4.68 12.92
N GLY A 181 5.70 4.65 13.88
CA GLY A 181 6.72 3.60 13.94
C GLY A 181 7.98 4.03 14.67
N ILE A 182 8.97 3.13 14.66
CA ILE A 182 10.28 3.36 15.31
C ILE A 182 11.37 3.68 14.29
N ALA A 183 11.05 3.68 12.99
CA ALA A 183 12.02 3.81 11.90
C ALA A 183 13.02 4.96 12.08
N GLY A 184 12.55 6.15 12.48
CA GLY A 184 13.42 7.31 12.68
C GLY A 184 14.45 7.14 13.80
N LYS A 185 14.07 6.53 14.93
CA LYS A 185 14.96 6.36 16.10
C LYS A 185 15.79 5.08 16.01
N HIS A 186 15.19 4.00 15.52
CA HIS A 186 15.78 2.67 15.52
C HIS A 186 16.63 2.38 14.29
N ILE A 187 16.31 2.95 13.12
CA ILE A 187 16.97 2.63 11.85
C ILE A 187 17.75 3.82 11.32
N LEU A 188 17.09 4.96 11.12
CA LEU A 188 17.71 6.11 10.45
C LEU A 188 18.73 6.86 11.33
N LYS A 189 18.77 6.55 12.63
CA LYS A 189 19.72 7.11 13.61
C LYS A 189 20.67 6.08 14.23
N SER A 190 20.74 4.87 13.66
CA SER A 190 21.53 3.76 14.22
C SER A 190 22.87 3.50 13.53
N GLY A 191 23.34 4.41 12.66
CA GLY A 191 24.66 4.28 12.04
C GLY A 191 25.80 4.41 13.05
N VAL A 192 26.83 3.58 12.91
CA VAL A 192 28.05 3.62 13.73
C VAL A 192 28.74 4.98 13.60
N ASN A 193 28.89 5.47 12.35
CA ASN A 193 29.27 6.84 12.09
C ASN A 193 28.00 7.67 11.83
N LYS A 194 27.77 8.66 12.71
CA LYS A 194 26.58 9.52 12.70
C LYS A 194 26.49 10.42 11.46
N ASP A 195 27.59 10.67 10.76
CA ASP A 195 27.61 11.50 9.55
C ASP A 195 26.87 10.83 8.37
N PHE A 196 26.73 9.51 8.41
CA PHE A 196 25.97 8.74 7.42
C PHE A 196 24.50 8.58 7.77
N ASN A 197 24.06 9.00 8.95
CA ASN A 197 22.64 8.93 9.32
C ASN A 197 21.82 9.87 8.42
N PRO A 198 20.78 9.37 7.73
CA PRO A 198 19.95 10.23 6.90
C PRO A 198 19.23 11.30 7.72
N LYS A 199 19.18 12.54 7.21
CA LYS A 199 18.40 13.62 7.81
C LYS A 199 16.94 13.46 7.43
N VAL A 200 16.08 13.29 8.42
CA VAL A 200 14.62 13.14 8.24
C VAL A 200 13.95 14.48 8.48
N LEU A 201 13.42 15.08 7.42
CA LEU A 201 12.96 16.46 7.39
C LEU A 201 11.48 16.51 6.99
N MET A 202 10.64 17.12 7.82
CA MET A 202 9.28 17.44 7.41
C MET A 202 9.34 18.53 6.34
N TYR A 203 8.63 18.33 5.24
CA TYR A 203 8.62 19.25 4.11
C TYR A 203 7.85 20.53 4.49
N GLN A 204 8.51 21.68 4.37
CA GLN A 204 7.97 22.99 4.74
C GLN A 204 7.52 23.84 3.54
N GLY A 205 7.71 23.35 2.31
CA GLY A 205 7.30 24.07 1.11
C GLY A 205 5.81 23.95 0.84
N SER A 206 5.34 24.62 -0.22
CA SER A 206 3.99 24.43 -0.72
C SER A 206 3.89 23.19 -1.61
N VAL A 207 2.74 22.51 -1.54
CA VAL A 207 2.25 21.60 -2.57
C VAL A 207 0.91 22.15 -3.05
N GLY A 208 0.70 22.21 -4.35
CA GLY A 208 -0.50 22.84 -4.94
C GLY A 208 -1.77 22.07 -4.61
N ARG A 209 -2.44 22.36 -3.49
CA ARG A 209 -3.60 21.57 -3.02
C ARG A 209 -4.89 21.82 -3.82
N ALA A 210 -5.11 23.03 -4.31
CA ALA A 210 -6.42 23.42 -4.87
C ALA A 210 -6.84 22.57 -6.09
N PHE A 211 -5.93 22.39 -7.04
CA PHE A 211 -6.18 21.55 -8.22
C PHE A 211 -6.31 20.07 -7.84
N HIS A 212 -5.43 19.59 -6.97
CA HIS A 212 -5.37 18.16 -6.59
C HIS A 212 -6.53 17.71 -5.71
N LYS A 213 -7.14 18.61 -4.95
CA LYS A 213 -8.32 18.31 -4.13
C LYS A 213 -9.51 17.79 -4.95
N LEU A 214 -9.57 18.12 -6.24
CA LEU A 214 -10.60 17.62 -7.16
C LEU A 214 -10.40 16.13 -7.50
N TYR A 215 -9.16 15.63 -7.42
CA TYR A 215 -8.78 14.28 -7.80
C TYR A 215 -8.43 13.39 -6.59
N GLU A 216 -8.25 14.02 -5.42
CA GLU A 216 -7.98 13.30 -4.18
C GLU A 216 -9.26 12.73 -3.59
N PRO A 217 -9.34 11.40 -3.37
CA PRO A 217 -10.48 10.83 -2.68
C PRO A 217 -10.51 11.35 -1.24
N PHE A 218 -11.70 11.72 -0.77
CA PHE A 218 -11.89 12.29 0.58
C PHE A 218 -11.45 11.32 1.70
N MET A 219 -11.56 10.01 1.43
CA MET A 219 -11.11 8.94 2.31
C MET A 219 -10.57 7.77 1.50
N ALA A 220 -10.00 6.77 2.17
CA ALA A 220 -9.55 5.58 1.48
C ALA A 220 -10.74 4.86 0.82
N TYR A 221 -10.57 4.40 -0.42
CA TYR A 221 -11.62 3.76 -1.20
C TYR A 221 -12.23 2.53 -0.48
N LYS A 222 -11.41 1.75 0.24
CA LYS A 222 -11.92 0.63 1.05
C LYS A 222 -12.86 1.07 2.17
N ASP A 223 -12.63 2.25 2.75
CA ASP A 223 -13.42 2.78 3.86
C ASP A 223 -14.73 3.37 3.31
N GLU A 224 -14.69 4.01 2.14
CA GLU A 224 -15.88 4.41 1.38
C GLU A 224 -16.76 3.20 1.06
N LEU A 225 -16.19 2.14 0.46
CA LEU A 225 -16.93 0.91 0.14
C LEU A 225 -17.56 0.26 1.39
N LYS A 226 -16.83 0.27 2.51
CA LYS A 226 -17.36 -0.22 3.79
C LYS A 226 -18.55 0.60 4.26
N ILE A 227 -18.51 1.93 4.15
CA ILE A 227 -19.63 2.80 4.55
C ILE A 227 -20.84 2.58 3.64
N LEU A 228 -20.63 2.46 2.34
CA LEU A 228 -21.72 2.26 1.36
C LEU A 228 -22.39 0.89 1.50
N THR A 229 -21.59 -0.16 1.68
CA THR A 229 -22.12 -1.54 1.66
C THR A 229 -22.45 -2.07 3.05
N GLY A 230 -21.81 -1.55 4.10
CA GLY A 230 -21.84 -2.12 5.45
C GLY A 230 -21.04 -3.42 5.59
N ILE A 231 -20.37 -3.88 4.53
CA ILE A 231 -19.66 -5.16 4.51
C ILE A 231 -18.29 -5.00 5.16
N THR A 232 -17.98 -5.89 6.10
CA THR A 232 -16.65 -6.01 6.69
C THR A 232 -16.26 -7.47 6.83
N PRO A 233 -14.97 -7.81 6.67
CA PRO A 233 -14.53 -9.17 6.90
C PRO A 233 -14.88 -9.67 8.30
N THR A 234 -15.42 -10.88 8.39
CA THR A 234 -15.74 -11.51 9.68
C THR A 234 -14.45 -11.69 10.47
N LYS A 235 -14.45 -11.23 11.73
CA LYS A 235 -13.29 -11.38 12.61
C LYS A 235 -13.36 -12.71 13.32
N LYS A 236 -12.23 -13.40 13.42
CA LYS A 236 -12.10 -14.56 14.30
C LYS A 236 -12.44 -14.17 15.73
N GLU A 237 -13.42 -14.84 16.32
CA GLU A 237 -13.71 -14.73 17.74
C GLU A 237 -12.55 -15.38 18.52
N LYS A 238 -12.00 -14.64 19.48
CA LYS A 238 -10.90 -15.11 20.34
C LYS A 238 -11.44 -15.84 21.55
#